data_AF-A0A830BMB1-F1
#
_entry.id   AF-A0A830BMB1-F1
#
_cell.length_a   1.000
_cell.length_b   1.000
_cell.length_c   1.000
_cell.angle_alpha   90.00
_cell.angle_beta   90.00
_cell.angle_gamma   90.00
#
_symmetry.space_group_name_H-M   'P 1'
#
loop_
_entity.id
_entity.type
_entity.pdbx_description
1 polymer ?
#
loop_
_entity_poly.entity_id
_entity_poly.type
_entity_poly.pdbx_seq_one_letter_code
_entity_poly.pdbx_strand_id
1 'polypeptide(L)'
;MIFYFHDIIYNGHNSKNATAAIVGAPAWGNHTILASQNHFGNIVVFDDPITLDNNLYSHPSTRHRGSINFAGADPLMNKTRDISVIGGTGDFFMARGVATLMTDAFEGEVYFRLRVDIKLYECW
;
A
#
# COMPACT_ATOMS: atom_id res chain seq x y z
N MET A 1 13.10 -1.09 8.48
CA MET A 1 13.32 -0.82 7.04
C MET A 1 12.28 0.19 6.62
N ILE A 2 12.65 1.24 5.87
CA ILE A 2 11.69 2.27 5.45
C ILE A 2 11.51 2.16 3.94
N PHE A 3 10.25 2.15 3.52
CA PHE A 3 9.81 2.07 2.14
C PHE A 3 8.72 3.10 1.86
N TYR A 4 8.56 3.48 0.59
CA TYR A 4 7.48 4.33 0.14
C TYR A 4 6.62 3.56 -0.86
N PHE A 5 5.33 3.55 -0.61
CA PHE A 5 4.31 3.03 -1.50
C PHE A 5 3.61 4.20 -2.17
N HIS A 6 3.44 4.06 -3.48
CA HIS A 6 2.84 5.05 -4.34
C HIS A 6 1.65 4.43 -5.02
N ASP A 7 0.48 4.65 -4.44
CA ASP A 7 -0.77 4.08 -4.93
C ASP A 7 -1.43 5.07 -5.89
N ILE A 8 -1.61 4.63 -7.14
CA ILE A 8 -2.34 5.35 -8.18
C ILE A 8 -3.56 4.49 -8.56
N ILE A 9 -4.72 4.88 -8.05
CA ILE A 9 -5.98 4.16 -8.29
C ILE A 9 -6.44 4.35 -9.74
N TYR A 10 -6.87 3.26 -10.36
CA TYR A 10 -7.48 3.29 -11.68
C TYR A 10 -8.82 4.03 -11.67
N ASN A 11 -8.91 5.11 -12.43
CA ASN A 11 -10.07 6.00 -12.48
C ASN A 11 -10.91 5.85 -13.77
N GLY A 12 -10.67 4.80 -14.56
CA GLY A 12 -11.32 4.60 -15.86
C GLY A 12 -10.55 5.16 -17.06
N HIS A 13 -9.65 6.13 -16.84
CA HIS A 13 -8.95 6.86 -17.91
C HIS A 13 -7.41 6.77 -17.83
N ASN A 14 -6.86 6.30 -16.73
CA ASN A 14 -5.41 6.29 -16.43
C ASN A 14 -4.77 4.89 -16.46
N SER A 15 -5.25 3.95 -17.29
CA SER A 15 -4.80 2.55 -17.29
C SER A 15 -3.30 2.34 -17.54
N LYS A 16 -2.62 3.31 -18.17
CA LYS A 16 -1.17 3.26 -18.41
C LYS A 16 -0.34 3.65 -17.19
N ASN A 17 -0.95 4.30 -16.19
CA ASN A 17 -0.25 4.88 -15.04
C ASN A 17 -0.79 4.37 -13.69
N ALA A 18 -1.94 3.71 -13.68
CA ALA A 18 -2.52 3.15 -12.47
C ALA A 18 -1.70 1.95 -11.97
N THR A 19 -1.45 1.92 -10.66
CA THR A 19 -0.79 0.82 -9.95
C THR A 19 -1.77 0.06 -9.05
N ALA A 20 -2.97 0.60 -8.82
CA ALA A 20 -4.03 -0.09 -8.09
C ALA A 20 -5.39 -0.01 -8.80
N ALA A 21 -6.28 -0.93 -8.44
CA ALA A 21 -7.65 -0.98 -8.93
C ALA A 21 -8.63 -1.45 -7.85
N ILE A 22 -9.83 -0.87 -7.86
CA ILE A 22 -10.94 -1.32 -7.01
C ILE A 22 -11.56 -2.54 -7.67
N VAL A 23 -11.45 -3.70 -7.03
CA VAL A 23 -12.00 -4.98 -7.51
C VAL A 23 -13.31 -5.36 -6.83
N GLY A 24 -13.67 -4.65 -5.76
CA GLY A 24 -14.96 -4.79 -5.08
C GLY A 24 -15.41 -3.48 -4.47
N ALA A 25 -16.71 -3.22 -4.50
CA ALA A 25 -17.35 -2.10 -3.83
C ALA A 25 -18.75 -2.52 -3.33
N PRO A 26 -19.33 -1.82 -2.33
CA PRO A 26 -20.73 -2.00 -1.99
C PRO A 26 -21.63 -1.74 -3.20
N ALA A 27 -22.85 -2.30 -3.21
CA ALA A 27 -23.78 -2.17 -4.35
C ALA A 27 -24.11 -0.71 -4.74
N TRP A 28 -23.91 0.25 -3.83
CA TRP A 28 -24.10 1.68 -4.04
C TRP A 28 -22.80 2.44 -4.38
N GLY A 29 -21.64 1.78 -4.32
CA GLY A 29 -20.32 2.35 -4.60
C GLY A 29 -19.89 2.16 -6.06
N ASN A 30 -18.80 2.84 -6.44
CA ASN A 30 -18.20 2.73 -7.76
C ASN A 30 -16.91 1.90 -7.73
N HIS A 31 -16.50 1.41 -8.91
CA HIS A 31 -15.24 0.68 -9.10
C HIS A 31 -14.10 1.56 -9.64
N THR A 32 -14.34 2.86 -9.83
CA THR A 32 -13.36 3.82 -10.36
C THR A 32 -13.00 4.92 -9.37
N ILE A 33 -13.80 5.08 -8.32
CA ILE A 33 -13.66 6.10 -7.30
C ILE A 33 -13.95 5.43 -5.96
N LEU A 34 -13.14 5.72 -4.94
CA LEU A 34 -13.35 5.18 -3.60
C LEU A 34 -14.69 5.70 -3.01
N ALA A 35 -15.32 4.88 -2.17
CA ALA A 35 -16.62 5.21 -1.61
C ALA A 35 -16.54 6.43 -0.67
N SER A 36 -17.49 7.36 -0.79
CA SER A 36 -17.52 8.60 -0.01
C SER A 36 -17.72 8.41 1.50
N GLN A 37 -18.21 7.25 1.95
CA GLN A 37 -18.37 6.92 3.37
C GLN A 37 -17.08 6.34 3.96
N ASN A 38 -16.02 7.14 4.07
CA ASN A 38 -14.70 6.70 4.54
C ASN A 38 -14.16 5.46 3.79
N HIS A 39 -14.49 5.34 2.50
CA HIS A 39 -14.07 4.22 1.64
C HIS A 39 -14.59 2.85 2.12
N PHE A 40 -15.71 2.82 2.87
CA PHE A 40 -16.25 1.59 3.44
C PHE A 40 -16.62 0.56 2.37
N GLY A 41 -16.12 -0.67 2.56
CA GLY A 41 -16.48 -1.83 1.74
C GLY A 41 -15.79 -1.91 0.38
N ASN A 42 -14.86 -1.00 0.05
CA ASN A 42 -14.02 -1.16 -1.12
C ASN A 42 -12.95 -2.25 -0.89
N ILE A 43 -12.71 -3.06 -1.91
CA ILE A 43 -11.57 -3.98 -2.01
C ILE A 43 -10.67 -3.41 -3.10
N VAL A 44 -9.46 -3.00 -2.72
CA VAL A 44 -8.45 -2.43 -3.63
C VAL A 44 -7.30 -3.42 -3.73
N VAL A 45 -6.88 -3.71 -4.95
CA VAL A 45 -5.67 -4.50 -5.24
C VAL A 45 -4.64 -3.55 -5.83
N PHE A 46 -3.43 -3.57 -5.30
CA PHE A 46 -2.33 -2.70 -5.70
C PHE A 46 -1.07 -3.53 -6.05
N ASP A 47 -0.32 -3.06 -7.03
CA ASP A 47 1.01 -3.51 -7.44
C ASP A 47 1.92 -2.28 -7.55
N ASP A 48 2.26 -1.72 -6.39
CA ASP A 48 2.99 -0.46 -6.31
C ASP A 48 4.51 -0.69 -6.29
N PRO A 49 5.29 0.11 -7.04
CA PRO A 49 6.74 0.05 -6.97
C PRO A 49 7.23 0.51 -5.59
N ILE A 50 8.06 -0.32 -4.95
CA ILE A 50 8.67 0.01 -3.67
C ILE A 50 9.99 0.77 -3.90
N THR A 51 10.02 2.02 -3.45
CA THR A 51 11.18 2.91 -3.53
C THR A 51 11.86 3.11 -2.17
N LEU A 52 13.16 3.42 -2.18
CA LEU A 52 13.95 3.72 -0.97
C LEU A 52 13.86 5.19 -0.54
N ASP A 53 13.26 6.03 -1.37
CA ASP A 53 13.08 7.47 -1.16
C ASP A 53 11.66 7.90 -1.56
N ASN A 54 11.32 9.17 -1.33
CA ASN A 54 9.98 9.70 -1.60
C ASN A 54 9.69 9.91 -3.11
N ASN A 55 10.61 9.60 -4.02
CA ASN A 55 10.47 9.88 -5.44
C ASN A 55 9.97 8.63 -6.18
N LEU A 56 8.80 8.74 -6.83
CA LEU A 56 8.20 7.66 -7.62
C LEU A 56 9.11 7.16 -8.76
N TYR A 57 9.97 8.01 -9.31
CA TYR A 57 10.88 7.66 -10.41
C TYR A 57 12.24 7.14 -9.93
N SER A 58 12.46 7.01 -8.62
CA SER A 58 13.69 6.40 -8.15
C SER A 58 13.71 4.92 -8.51
N HIS A 59 14.92 4.38 -8.71
CA HIS A 59 15.05 2.97 -9.04
C HIS A 59 14.44 2.12 -7.93
N PRO A 60 13.52 1.18 -8.26
CA PRO A 60 12.99 0.24 -7.28
C PRO A 60 14.14 -0.47 -6.58
N SER A 61 14.02 -0.70 -5.27
CA SER A 61 15.10 -1.32 -4.49
C SER A 61 15.43 -2.71 -5.06
N THR A 62 16.58 -2.85 -5.72
CA THR A 62 17.08 -4.16 -6.19
C THR A 62 17.72 -4.98 -5.07
N ARG A 63 17.75 -4.44 -3.84
CA ARG A 63 18.50 -4.99 -2.70
C ARG A 63 17.76 -6.11 -1.97
N HIS A 64 16.43 -6.18 -2.12
CA HIS A 64 15.61 -7.20 -1.47
C HIS A 64 14.79 -7.95 -2.51
N ARG A 65 14.96 -9.27 -2.58
CA ARG A 65 14.24 -10.16 -3.49
C ARG A 65 13.29 -11.04 -2.69
N GLY A 66 11.99 -10.84 -2.89
CA GLY A 66 10.96 -11.59 -2.19
C GLY A 66 9.67 -10.81 -2.06
N SER A 67 8.77 -11.30 -1.22
CA SER A 67 7.50 -10.63 -0.90
C SER A 67 7.38 -10.42 0.61
N ILE A 68 6.73 -9.34 1.02
CA ILE A 68 6.27 -9.14 2.41
C ILE A 68 4.75 -8.96 2.35
N ASN A 69 4.03 -9.70 3.19
CA ASN A 69 2.58 -9.66 3.26
C ASN A 69 2.14 -8.99 4.56
N PHE A 70 1.17 -8.07 4.46
CA PHE A 70 0.57 -7.40 5.60
C PHE A 70 -0.92 -7.69 5.67
N ALA A 71 -1.46 -7.84 6.88
CA ALA A 71 -2.89 -7.91 7.09
C ALA A 71 -3.27 -7.24 8.41
N GLY A 72 -4.31 -6.42 8.38
CA GLY A 72 -4.81 -5.70 9.54
C GLY A 72 -5.78 -4.60 9.13
N ALA A 73 -6.40 -3.95 10.12
CA ALA A 73 -7.29 -2.83 9.88
C ALA A 73 -6.47 -1.57 9.53
N ASP A 74 -6.79 -0.93 8.42
CA ASP A 74 -6.23 0.38 8.05
C ASP A 74 -7.32 1.48 8.15
N PRO A 75 -7.48 2.12 9.32
CA PRO A 75 -8.30 3.31 9.43
C PRO A 75 -7.56 4.50 8.78
N LEU A 76 -7.80 4.71 7.48
CA LEU A 76 -7.15 5.75 6.64
C LEU A 76 -7.21 7.19 7.21
N MET A 77 -8.15 7.46 8.14
CA MET A 77 -8.29 8.76 8.82
C MET A 77 -7.23 9.00 9.91
N ASN A 78 -6.50 7.97 10.33
CA ASN A 78 -5.41 8.11 11.30
C ASN A 78 -4.08 8.38 10.59
N LYS A 79 -3.33 9.38 11.09
CA LYS A 79 -2.03 9.77 10.51
C LYS A 79 -1.00 8.65 10.52
N THR A 80 -1.04 7.80 11.53
CA THR A 80 -0.11 6.69 11.73
C THR A 80 -0.91 5.45 12.14
N ARG A 81 -0.65 4.32 11.51
CA ARG A 81 -1.29 3.04 11.86
C ARG A 81 -0.33 1.87 11.73
N ASP A 82 -0.50 0.90 12.60
CA ASP A 82 0.33 -0.30 12.63
C ASP A 82 -0.44 -1.47 12.01
N ILE A 83 0.18 -2.13 11.03
CA ILE A 83 -0.33 -3.33 10.38
C ILE A 83 0.62 -4.50 10.64
N SER A 84 0.07 -5.70 10.83
CA SER A 84 0.89 -6.88 11.11
C SER A 84 1.58 -7.36 9.84
N VAL A 85 2.88 -7.67 9.96
CA VAL A 85 3.60 -8.47 8.96
C VAL A 85 3.30 -9.93 9.24
N ILE A 86 2.51 -10.55 8.36
CA ILE A 86 2.03 -11.93 8.54
C ILE A 86 2.95 -12.97 7.88
N GLY A 87 3.90 -12.54 7.06
CA GLY A 87 4.91 -13.43 6.47
C GLY A 87 5.58 -12.83 5.23
N GLY A 88 6.57 -13.54 4.72
CA GLY A 88 7.28 -13.16 3.52
C GLY A 88 7.98 -14.35 2.84
N THR A 89 8.49 -14.10 1.64
CA THR A 89 9.25 -15.07 0.82
C THR A 89 10.61 -14.48 0.44
N GLY A 90 11.54 -15.31 -0.04
CA GLY A 90 12.88 -14.86 -0.45
C GLY A 90 13.68 -14.32 0.75
N ASP A 91 14.22 -13.12 0.64
CA ASP A 91 14.98 -12.45 1.71
C ASP A 91 14.15 -12.19 2.98
N PHE A 92 12.82 -12.31 2.90
CA PHE A 92 11.89 -12.17 4.02
C PHE A 92 11.25 -13.49 4.43
N PHE A 93 11.89 -14.62 4.09
CA PHE A 93 11.41 -15.93 4.49
C PHE A 93 11.20 -16.00 6.00
N MET A 94 9.99 -16.43 6.41
CA MET A 94 9.58 -16.54 7.82
C MET A 94 9.65 -15.23 8.63
N ALA A 95 9.70 -14.07 7.96
CA ALA A 95 9.73 -12.77 8.62
C ALA A 95 8.42 -12.48 9.37
N ARG A 96 8.52 -12.04 10.62
CA ARG A 96 7.39 -11.55 11.43
C ARG A 96 7.71 -10.17 12.01
N GLY A 97 6.70 -9.33 12.11
CA GLY A 97 6.92 -7.92 12.42
C GLY A 97 5.66 -7.07 12.48
N VAL A 98 5.89 -5.76 12.59
CA VAL A 98 4.87 -4.72 12.49
C VAL A 98 5.35 -3.70 11.46
N ALA A 99 4.45 -3.26 10.61
CA ALA A 99 4.68 -2.16 9.68
C ALA A 99 3.85 -0.95 10.09
N THR A 100 4.51 0.17 10.34
CA THR A 100 3.88 1.43 10.64
C THR A 100 3.66 2.19 9.34
N LEU A 101 2.41 2.33 8.92
CA LEU A 101 1.97 3.10 7.76
C LEU A 101 1.75 4.56 8.18
N MET A 102 2.30 5.50 7.42
CA MET A 102 2.10 6.94 7.59
C MET A 102 1.66 7.54 6.25
N THR A 103 0.49 8.19 6.21
CA THR A 103 0.05 8.89 5.00
C THR A 103 0.83 10.18 4.88
N ASP A 104 1.68 10.29 3.86
CA ASP A 104 2.56 11.43 3.63
C ASP A 104 1.90 12.48 2.71
N ALA A 105 1.14 12.02 1.71
CA ALA A 105 0.39 12.88 0.82
C ALA A 105 -0.90 12.20 0.33
N PHE A 106 -1.93 13.02 0.16
CA PHE A 106 -3.21 12.67 -0.45
C PHE A 106 -3.51 13.74 -1.51
N GLU A 107 -3.51 13.35 -2.78
CA GLU A 107 -3.84 14.25 -3.90
C GLU A 107 -5.15 13.79 -4.55
N GLY A 108 -6.27 14.35 -4.06
CA GLY A 108 -7.62 13.95 -4.49
C GLY A 108 -7.91 12.48 -4.19
N GLU A 109 -8.84 11.87 -4.92
CA GLU A 109 -9.27 10.47 -4.68
C GLU A 109 -8.45 9.42 -5.45
N VAL A 110 -7.36 9.84 -6.11
CA VAL A 110 -6.65 9.03 -7.11
C VAL A 110 -5.22 8.67 -6.68
N TYR A 111 -4.55 9.53 -5.90
CA TYR A 111 -3.15 9.31 -5.51
C TYR A 111 -2.94 9.36 -4.00
N PHE A 112 -2.33 8.30 -3.48
CA PHE A 112 -1.94 8.16 -2.10
C PHE A 112 -0.46 7.83 -2.01
N ARG A 113 0.27 8.57 -1.16
CA ARG A 113 1.64 8.19 -0.79
C ARG A 113 1.68 7.73 0.65
N LEU A 114 2.08 6.47 0.84
CA LEU A 114 2.27 5.88 2.16
C LEU A 114 3.75 5.67 2.41
N ARG A 115 4.25 6.25 3.51
CA ARG A 115 5.54 5.87 4.09
C ARG A 115 5.32 4.67 5.00
N VAL A 116 6.10 3.62 4.81
CA VAL A 116 5.96 2.36 5.53
C VAL A 116 7.27 2.06 6.26
N ASP A 117 7.22 2.09 7.59
CA ASP A 117 8.33 1.69 8.46
C ASP A 117 8.10 0.26 8.97
N ILE A 118 8.83 -0.69 8.40
CA ILE A 118 8.75 -2.10 8.74
C ILE A 118 9.76 -2.43 9.83
N LYS A 119 9.27 -2.94 10.96
CA LYS A 119 10.06 -3.48 12.06
C LYS A 119 9.84 -4.98 12.11
N LEU A 120 10.85 -5.72 11.68
CA LEU A 120 10.87 -7.18 11.79
C LEU A 120 11.44 -7.55 13.17
N TYR A 121 10.72 -8.40 13.89
CA TYR A 121 11.12 -8.94 15.19
C TYR A 121 11.63 -10.37 15.09
N GLU A 122 11.34 -11.05 13.98
CA GLU A 122 11.86 -12.36 13.67
C GLU A 122 12.37 -12.37 12.24
N CYS A 123 13.65 -12.73 12.10
CA CYS A 123 14.41 -12.76 10.86
C CYS A 123 15.26 -14.04 10.84
N TRP A 124 15.52 -14.56 9.65
CA TRP A 124 16.27 -15.79 9.40
C TRP A 124 17.41 -15.56 8.42
#